data_AF-D8F5P8-F1
#
_entry.id   AF-D8F5P8-F1
#
_cell.length_a   1.000
_cell.length_b   1.000
_cell.length_c   1.000
_cell.angle_alpha   90.00
_cell.angle_beta   90.00
_cell.angle_gamma   90.00
#
_symmetry.space_group_name_H-M   'P 1'
#
loop_
_entity.id
_entity.type
_entity.pdbx_description
1 polymer ?
#
loop_
_entity_poly.entity_id
_entity_poly.type
_entity_poly.pdbx_seq_one_letter_code
_entity_poly.pdbx_strand_id
1 'polypeptide(L)'
;MKKDNIVSKEDLQAVESPPLTDRLLKRMRPVGETHPEIPPKVRGPQRTPTKKSTTIRLNAEVLDFFKAQGNGWQTKINEVLHNHMKSVRDQTVEAQAQGPRKGKRRVSDSGTKRESPDRLGR
;
A
#
# COMPACT_ATOMS: atom_id res chain seq x y z
N MET A 1 -13.66 7.19 8.39
CA MET A 1 -14.25 7.02 9.74
C MET A 1 -15.70 7.45 9.65
N LYS A 2 -16.66 6.55 9.92
CA LYS A 2 -18.09 6.92 9.95
C LYS A 2 -18.28 7.79 11.18
N LYS A 3 -18.81 9.00 11.01
CA LYS A 3 -19.24 9.83 12.13
C LYS A 3 -20.60 9.29 12.54
N ASP A 4 -20.64 8.51 13.60
CA ASP A 4 -21.90 8.03 14.15
C ASP A 4 -22.61 9.26 14.73
N ASN A 5 -23.56 9.80 13.97
CA ASN A 5 -24.29 11.04 14.25
C ASN A 5 -25.40 10.81 15.28
N ILE A 6 -25.07 10.11 16.37
CA ILE A 6 -26.03 9.64 17.38
C ILE A 6 -26.34 10.76 18.40
N VAL A 7 -25.47 11.77 18.50
CA VAL A 7 -25.63 12.90 19.42
C VAL A 7 -25.51 14.20 18.64
N SER A 8 -26.52 15.07 18.73
CA SER A 8 -26.53 16.38 18.08
C SER A 8 -25.60 17.36 18.79
N LYS A 9 -25.18 18.43 18.10
CA LYS A 9 -24.28 19.44 18.69
C LYS A 9 -25.02 20.25 19.77
N GLU A 10 -26.31 20.42 19.57
CA GLU A 10 -27.24 21.07 20.47
C GLU A 10 -27.37 20.30 21.79
N ASP A 11 -27.46 18.96 21.72
CA ASP A 11 -27.47 18.09 22.90
C ASP A 11 -26.17 18.18 23.70
N LEU A 12 -25.01 18.29 23.03
CA LEU A 12 -23.72 18.45 23.69
C LEU A 12 -23.59 19.81 24.42
N GLN A 13 -24.24 20.85 23.91
CA GLN A 13 -24.22 22.19 24.49
C GLN A 13 -25.24 22.40 25.61
N ALA A 14 -26.34 21.64 25.60
CA ALA A 14 -27.35 21.68 26.65
C ALA A 14 -26.91 21.01 27.97
N VAL A 15 -25.86 20.18 27.94
CA VAL A 15 -25.31 19.53 29.13
C VAL A 15 -24.49 20.54 29.95
N GLU A 16 -25.12 21.11 30.96
CA GLU A 16 -24.43 21.87 32.00
C GLU A 16 -23.57 20.91 32.85
N SER A 17 -22.26 20.99 32.71
CA SER A 17 -21.30 20.18 33.48
C SER A 17 -20.88 20.97 34.72
N PRO A 18 -21.26 20.54 35.95
CA PRO A 18 -20.92 21.27 37.17
C PRO A 18 -19.40 21.45 37.33
N PRO A 19 -18.93 22.55 37.95
CA PRO A 19 -17.52 22.78 38.17
C PRO A 19 -16.91 21.68 39.05
N LEU A 20 -15.69 21.26 38.69
CA LEU A 20 -14.97 20.23 39.42
C LEU A 20 -14.47 20.78 40.77
N THR A 21 -15.27 20.59 41.83
CA THR A 21 -14.93 21.09 43.17
C THR A 21 -13.74 20.37 43.81
N ASP A 22 -12.97 21.05 44.68
CA ASP A 22 -11.82 20.48 45.40
C ASP A 22 -12.18 19.25 46.25
N ARG A 23 -13.38 19.26 46.84
CA ARG A 23 -13.91 18.11 47.60
C ARG A 23 -14.12 16.89 46.71
N LEU A 24 -14.52 17.10 45.44
CA LEU A 24 -14.72 16.03 44.47
C LEU A 24 -13.36 15.48 44.00
N LEU A 25 -12.41 16.36 43.70
CA LEU A 25 -11.01 16.00 43.36
C LEU A 25 -10.38 15.11 44.44
N LYS A 26 -10.53 15.47 45.72
CA LYS A 26 -9.98 14.71 46.85
C LYS A 26 -10.57 13.30 46.99
N ARG A 27 -11.74 13.02 46.41
CA ARG A 27 -12.41 11.71 46.45
C ARG A 27 -12.07 10.82 45.24
N MET A 28 -11.47 11.37 44.19
CA MET A 28 -11.10 10.60 43.01
C MET A 28 -10.02 9.58 43.35
N ARG A 29 -10.18 8.36 42.84
CA ARG A 29 -9.21 7.27 42.99
C ARG A 29 -8.90 6.66 41.63
N PRO A 30 -7.69 6.11 41.42
CA PRO A 30 -7.35 5.43 40.17
C PRO A 30 -8.32 4.29 39.85
N VAL A 31 -8.65 4.13 38.57
CA VAL A 31 -9.59 3.08 38.12
C VAL A 31 -9.11 1.67 38.52
N GLY A 32 -7.80 1.44 38.56
CA GLY A 32 -7.24 0.16 38.99
C GLY A 32 -7.46 -0.17 40.47
N GLU A 33 -7.75 0.82 41.32
CA GLU A 33 -8.08 0.62 42.73
C GLU A 33 -9.59 0.43 42.96
N THR A 34 -10.42 1.17 42.23
CA THR A 34 -11.88 1.16 42.43
C THR A 34 -12.60 0.11 41.61
N HIS A 35 -12.03 -0.28 40.47
CA HIS A 35 -12.63 -1.20 39.49
C HIS A 35 -11.61 -2.25 39.02
N PRO A 36 -11.25 -3.21 39.89
CA PRO A 36 -10.27 -4.25 39.58
C PRO A 36 -10.74 -5.19 38.46
N GLU A 37 -12.04 -5.22 38.14
CA GLU A 37 -12.61 -5.98 37.03
C GLU A 37 -12.27 -5.41 35.64
N ILE A 38 -11.87 -4.14 35.56
CA ILE A 38 -11.57 -3.48 34.29
C ILE A 38 -10.11 -3.75 33.93
N PRO A 39 -9.83 -4.49 32.84
CA PRO A 39 -8.45 -4.74 32.44
C PRO A 39 -7.77 -3.43 32.04
N PRO A 40 -6.43 -3.32 32.24
CA PRO A 40 -5.69 -2.14 31.84
C PRO A 40 -5.87 -1.92 30.33
N LYS A 41 -5.98 -0.64 29.94
CA LYS A 41 -6.20 -0.26 28.54
C LYS A 41 -4.91 -0.49 27.75
N VAL A 42 -4.74 -1.69 27.21
CA VAL A 42 -3.62 -2.03 26.34
C VAL A 42 -3.93 -1.51 24.94
N ARG A 43 -3.00 -0.76 24.36
CA ARG A 43 -3.08 -0.41 22.94
C ARG A 43 -3.06 -1.71 22.14
N GLY A 44 -4.05 -1.91 21.27
CA GLY A 44 -4.09 -3.09 20.41
C GLY A 44 -2.85 -3.18 19.49
N PRO A 45 -2.54 -4.38 18.96
CA PRO A 45 -1.44 -4.57 18.02
C PRO A 45 -1.50 -3.56 16.87
N GLN A 46 -0.35 -3.01 16.49
CA GLN A 46 -0.27 -2.08 15.38
C GLN A 46 -0.74 -2.77 14.08
N ARG A 47 -1.84 -2.27 13.49
CA ARG A 47 -2.55 -2.94 12.38
C ARG A 47 -1.82 -2.87 11.02
N THR A 48 -0.77 -2.06 10.89
CA THR A 48 -0.05 -1.84 9.63
C THR A 48 1.43 -2.20 9.76
N PRO A 49 2.05 -2.81 8.72
CA PRO A 49 3.48 -3.09 8.72
C PRO A 49 4.28 -1.79 8.90
N THR A 50 5.24 -1.81 9.83
CA THR A 50 6.13 -0.68 10.07
C THR A 50 7.00 -0.43 8.84
N LYS A 51 7.07 0.83 8.40
CA LYS A 51 8.04 1.26 7.37
C LYS A 51 9.45 0.86 7.83
N LYS A 52 10.24 0.27 6.95
CA LYS A 52 11.63 -0.09 7.26
C LYS A 52 12.52 1.15 7.10
N SER A 53 13.30 1.47 8.13
CA SER A 53 14.32 2.51 8.03
C SER A 53 15.49 2.00 7.21
N THR A 54 15.93 2.77 6.21
CA THR A 54 17.08 2.44 5.37
C THR A 54 17.74 3.74 4.91
N THR A 55 19.06 3.72 4.79
CA THR A 55 19.85 4.85 4.30
C THR A 55 20.11 4.67 2.81
N ILE A 56 19.56 5.56 1.98
CA ILE A 56 19.82 5.62 0.54
C ILE A 56 20.41 6.98 0.16
N ARG A 57 21.24 7.02 -0.88
CA ARG A 57 21.75 8.27 -1.46
C ARG A 57 20.86 8.66 -2.64
N LEU A 58 20.48 9.94 -2.69
CA LEU A 58 19.66 10.53 -3.74
C LEU A 58 20.39 11.75 -4.30
N ASN A 59 20.12 12.10 -5.56
CA ASN A 59 20.64 13.32 -6.16
C ASN A 59 20.20 14.55 -5.35
N ALA A 60 21.05 15.57 -5.29
CA ALA A 60 20.77 16.82 -4.59
C ALA A 60 19.50 17.50 -5.13
N GLU A 61 19.36 17.59 -6.46
CA GLU A 61 18.19 18.18 -7.12
C GLU A 61 16.85 17.55 -6.67
N VAL A 62 16.84 16.23 -6.49
CA VAL A 62 15.65 15.47 -6.08
C VAL A 62 15.32 15.78 -4.62
N LEU A 63 16.34 15.79 -3.76
CA LEU A 63 16.16 16.14 -2.35
C LEU A 63 15.65 17.56 -2.17
N ASP A 64 16.22 18.51 -2.90
CA ASP A 64 15.86 19.93 -2.82
C ASP A 64 14.43 20.16 -3.31
N PHE A 65 14.06 19.52 -4.43
CA PHE A 65 12.69 19.56 -4.94
C PHE A 65 11.66 19.08 -3.91
N PHE A 66 11.87 17.92 -3.28
CA PHE A 66 10.92 17.39 -2.30
C PHE A 66 10.93 18.21 -1.00
N LYS A 67 12.10 18.62 -0.50
CA LYS A 67 12.21 19.44 0.71
C LYS A 67 11.49 20.79 0.56
N ALA A 68 11.53 21.41 -0.61
CA ALA A 68 10.82 22.66 -0.90
C ALA A 68 9.30 22.54 -0.73
N GLN A 69 8.75 21.32 -0.78
CA GLN A 69 7.32 21.07 -0.60
C GLN A 69 6.88 21.02 0.89
N GLY A 70 7.80 21.29 1.82
CA GLY A 70 7.53 21.45 3.24
C GLY A 70 7.41 20.14 4.03
N ASN A 71 6.60 20.16 5.09
CA ASN A 71 6.43 19.02 5.98
C ASN A 71 5.90 17.78 5.22
N GLY A 72 6.41 16.60 5.58
CA GLY A 72 6.00 15.33 4.96
C GLY A 72 6.65 15.03 3.61
N TRP A 73 7.70 15.76 3.20
CA TRP A 73 8.42 15.48 1.94
C TRP A 73 8.94 14.03 1.83
N GLN A 74 9.33 13.41 2.95
CA GLN A 74 9.70 11.99 3.01
C GLN A 74 8.53 11.04 2.72
N THR A 75 7.31 11.43 3.08
CA THR A 75 6.11 10.66 2.73
C THR A 75 5.84 10.77 1.24
N LYS A 76 5.97 11.98 0.67
CA LYS A 76 5.76 12.24 -0.77
C LYS A 76 6.74 11.46 -1.64
N ILE A 77 8.03 11.44 -1.30
CA ILE A 77 9.01 10.65 -2.06
C ILE A 77 8.69 9.14 -2.00
N ASN A 78 8.25 8.64 -0.84
CA ASN A 78 7.83 7.25 -0.70
C ASN A 78 6.59 6.92 -1.56
N GLU A 79 5.62 7.83 -1.65
CA GLU A 79 4.43 7.67 -2.50
C GLU A 79 4.81 7.58 -3.99
N VAL A 80 5.72 8.43 -4.46
CA VAL A 80 6.22 8.39 -5.84
C VAL A 80 6.88 7.04 -6.14
N LEU A 81 7.78 6.58 -5.27
CA LEU A 81 8.44 5.27 -5.44
C LEU A 81 7.44 4.11 -5.43
N HIS A 82 6.44 4.17 -4.56
CA HIS A 82 5.40 3.15 -4.47
C HIS A 82 4.51 3.12 -5.72
N ASN A 83 4.15 4.28 -6.28
CA ASN A 83 3.37 4.37 -7.51
C ASN A 83 4.16 3.87 -8.72
N HIS A 84 5.46 4.20 -8.79
CA HIS A 84 6.34 3.65 -9.83
C HIS A 84 6.43 2.12 -9.74
N MET A 85 6.62 1.57 -8.53
CA MET A 85 6.62 0.11 -8.31
C MET A 85 5.32 -0.56 -8.79
N LYS A 86 4.16 0.03 -8.53
CA LYS A 86 2.87 -0.48 -9.01
C LYS A 86 2.80 -0.48 -10.53
N SER A 87 3.12 0.66 -11.15
CA SER A 87 3.09 0.80 -12.60
C SER A 87 4.00 -0.21 -13.31
N VAL A 88 5.21 -0.46 -12.79
CA VAL A 88 6.12 -1.47 -13.34
C VAL A 88 5.56 -2.89 -13.18
N ARG A 89 4.92 -3.20 -12.05
CA ARG A 89 4.28 -4.51 -11.85
C ARG A 89 3.13 -4.73 -12.82
N ASP A 90 2.29 -3.72 -13.03
CA ASP A 90 1.15 -3.81 -13.94
C ASP A 90 1.61 -4.05 -15.39
N GLN A 91 2.64 -3.33 -15.84
CA GLN A 91 3.27 -3.55 -17.15
C GLN A 91 3.88 -4.95 -17.30
N THR A 92 4.47 -5.48 -16.23
CA THR A 92 5.07 -6.82 -16.22
C THR A 92 3.99 -7.90 -16.36
N VAL A 93 2.84 -7.72 -15.70
CA VAL A 93 1.70 -8.65 -15.80
C VAL A 93 1.14 -8.68 -17.23
N GLU A 94 1.02 -7.53 -17.89
CA GLU A 94 0.55 -7.45 -19.28
C GLU A 94 1.52 -8.12 -20.27
N ALA A 95 2.83 -7.82 -20.15
CA ALA A 95 3.86 -8.41 -20.99
C ALA A 95 3.96 -9.94 -20.83
N GLN A 96 3.74 -10.47 -19.62
CA GLN A 96 3.70 -11.90 -19.36
C GLN A 96 2.41 -12.58 -19.85
N ALA A 97 1.30 -11.84 -19.93
CA ALA A 97 0.06 -12.32 -20.55
C ALA A 97 0.16 -12.41 -22.08
N GLN A 98 1.02 -11.61 -22.71
CA GLN A 98 1.43 -11.78 -24.11
C GLN A 98 2.64 -12.71 -24.24
N GLY A 99 2.50 -13.96 -23.81
CA GLY A 99 3.46 -15.03 -24.09
C GLY A 99 3.69 -15.22 -25.61
N PRO A 100 4.74 -15.95 -26.02
CA PRO A 100 5.11 -16.09 -27.43
C PRO A 100 3.93 -16.67 -28.21
N ARG A 101 3.32 -15.84 -29.06
CA ARG A 101 2.30 -16.31 -30.02
C ARG A 101 2.97 -17.36 -30.88
N LYS A 102 2.68 -18.64 -30.60
CA LYS A 102 3.21 -19.79 -31.33
C LYS A 102 2.84 -19.62 -32.80
N GLY A 103 3.76 -19.06 -33.58
CA GLY A 103 3.62 -18.88 -35.02
C GLY A 103 3.39 -20.26 -35.63
N LYS A 104 2.18 -20.50 -36.12
CA LYS A 104 1.84 -21.69 -36.90
C LYS A 104 2.66 -21.59 -38.18
N ARG A 105 3.84 -22.23 -38.20
CA ARG A 105 4.66 -22.36 -39.41
C ARG A 105 3.77 -23.02 -40.46
N ARG A 106 3.27 -22.24 -41.42
CA ARG A 106 2.68 -22.75 -42.64
C ARG A 106 3.79 -23.52 -43.35
N VAL A 107 3.71 -24.84 -43.33
CA VAL A 107 4.49 -25.69 -44.23
C VAL A 107 3.90 -25.45 -45.61
N SER A 108 4.55 -24.59 -46.40
CA SER A 108 4.30 -24.51 -47.83
C SER A 108 4.92 -25.74 -48.46
N ASP A 109 4.09 -26.75 -48.69
CA ASP A 109 4.37 -27.88 -49.57
C ASP A 109 4.45 -27.34 -51.00
N SER A 110 5.65 -26.93 -51.41
CA SER A 110 5.95 -26.69 -52.83
C SER A 110 6.46 -27.99 -53.42
N GLY A 111 5.53 -28.77 -53.96
CA GLY A 111 5.83 -29.88 -54.84
C GLY A 111 6.76 -29.42 -55.97
N THR A 112 7.88 -30.11 -56.13
CA THR A 112 8.64 -30.10 -57.37
C THR A 112 9.03 -31.52 -57.69
N LYS A 113 8.15 -32.16 -58.45
CA LYS A 113 8.41 -33.40 -59.19
C LYS A 113 9.55 -33.11 -60.17
N ARG A 114 10.71 -33.76 -59.99
CA ARG A 114 11.70 -33.91 -61.05
C ARG A 114 11.91 -35.39 -61.30
N GLU A 115 11.42 -35.79 -62.47
CA GLU A 115 11.66 -37.06 -63.13
C GLU A 115 13.13 -37.22 -63.52
N SER A 116 13.61 -38.46 -63.31
CA SER A 116 14.46 -39.25 -64.22
C SER A 116 15.94 -38.88 -64.39
N PRO A 117 16.79 -39.79 -64.95
CA PRO A 117 16.69 -41.26 -65.08
C PRO A 117 17.99 -42.00 -64.69
N ASP A 118 17.90 -43.34 -64.71
CA ASP A 118 18.97 -44.32 -65.00
C ASP A 118 20.44 -43.91 -64.88
N ARG A 119 21.17 -44.59 -63.99
CA ARG A 119 22.52 -45.09 -64.31
C ARG A 119 22.74 -46.51 -63.77
N LEU A 120 22.77 -47.42 -64.74
CA LEU A 120 23.38 -48.74 -64.76
C LEU A 120 24.69 -48.88 -63.95
N GLY A 121 24.77 -50.00 -63.23
CA GLY A 121 25.91 -50.95 -63.18
C GLY A 121 27.24 -50.46 -62.62
N ARG A 122 27.74 -51.10 -61.56
CA ARG A 122 28.51 -52.35 -61.58
C ARG A 122 28.79 -52.79 -60.15
#